data_AF-A0AAW0Q1D5-F1
#
_entry.id   AF-A0AAW0Q1D5-F1
#
_cell.length_a   1.000
_cell.length_b   1.000
_cell.length_c   1.000
_cell.angle_alpha   90.00
_cell.angle_beta   90.00
_cell.angle_gamma   90.00
#
_symmetry.space_group_name_H-M   'P 1'
#
loop_
_entity.id
_entity.type
_entity.pdbx_description
1 polymer ?
#
loop_
_entity_poly.entity_id
_entity_poly.type
_entity_poly.pdbx_seq_one_letter_code
_entity_poly.pdbx_strand_id
1 'polypeptide(L)'
;MSMQWEFEKSPDSVIFLFSITYAIAIIFSVGSCWRLDNVRTKVWVALCGVLSTGLAIVSGFGALLLLEQPFVMTAASCPFMLLGIGLDDMFIMVSCWQRTRVLDSVPSRLSQTYSEAAVSITITSLTDALALFLGYMSPFGSVQSFCLYAGFSVSFCYLYSITFLGACMALNGQREAGNQHWFTCIKCLKICLQVIQKHLAFAALGVVIIA
;
A
#
# COMPACT_ATOMS: atom_id res chain seq x y z
N MET A 1 -12.47 13.55 41.34
CA MET A 1 -12.75 13.52 39.89
C MET A 1 -11.86 12.43 39.31
N SER A 2 -12.42 11.23 39.12
CA SER A 2 -11.65 9.99 38.99
C SER A 2 -11.02 9.83 37.61
N MET A 3 -9.73 9.46 37.57
CA MET A 3 -8.94 9.17 36.36
C MET A 3 -9.63 8.20 35.39
N GLN A 4 -10.53 7.35 35.87
CA GLN A 4 -11.29 6.42 35.05
C GLN A 4 -12.26 7.15 34.07
N TRP A 5 -12.83 8.30 34.46
CA TRP A 5 -13.70 9.10 33.58
C TRP A 5 -12.95 9.81 32.44
N GLU A 6 -11.70 10.21 32.65
CA GLU A 6 -10.82 10.75 31.58
C GLU A 6 -10.42 9.63 30.60
N PHE A 7 -10.20 8.41 31.11
CA PHE A 7 -9.90 7.23 30.31
C PHE A 7 -11.09 6.68 29.51
N GLU A 8 -12.34 6.90 29.94
CA GLU A 8 -13.54 6.54 29.15
C GLU A 8 -13.94 7.61 28.12
N LYS A 9 -13.68 8.90 28.38
CA LYS A 9 -13.98 9.98 27.43
C LYS A 9 -12.92 10.13 26.32
N SER A 10 -11.69 9.71 26.60
CA SER A 10 -10.58 9.70 25.64
C SER A 10 -10.75 8.73 24.45
N PRO A 11 -11.18 7.46 24.60
CA PRO A 11 -11.31 6.51 23.50
C PRO A 11 -12.32 6.97 22.44
N ASP A 12 -13.47 7.52 22.81
CA ASP A 12 -14.50 7.92 21.83
C ASP A 12 -14.01 9.02 20.88
N SER A 13 -13.32 10.03 21.41
CA SER A 13 -12.70 11.08 20.58
C SER A 13 -11.57 10.53 19.71
N VAL A 14 -10.80 9.59 20.23
CA VAL A 14 -9.66 8.96 19.53
C VAL A 14 -10.14 8.04 18.40
N ILE A 15 -11.21 7.27 18.61
CA ILE A 15 -11.85 6.43 17.59
C ILE A 15 -12.41 7.31 16.46
N PHE A 16 -13.05 8.44 16.80
CA PHE A 16 -13.54 9.40 15.81
C PHE A 16 -12.40 10.01 14.98
N LEU A 17 -11.29 10.41 15.62
CA LEU A 17 -10.09 10.90 14.93
C LEU A 17 -9.48 9.83 14.01
N PHE A 18 -9.39 8.56 14.46
CA PHE A 18 -8.91 7.47 13.61
C PHE A 18 -9.84 7.26 12.41
N SER A 19 -11.14 7.23 12.62
CA SER A 19 -12.13 7.11 11.54
C SER A 19 -11.97 8.22 10.50
N ILE A 20 -11.77 9.47 10.93
CA ILE A 20 -11.50 10.60 10.02
C ILE A 20 -10.18 10.37 9.27
N THR A 21 -9.14 9.92 9.95
CA THR A 21 -7.82 9.72 9.31
C THR A 21 -7.84 8.58 8.29
N TYR A 22 -8.55 7.48 8.58
CA TYR A 22 -8.82 6.42 7.62
C TYR A 22 -9.64 6.93 6.43
N ALA A 23 -10.68 7.72 6.67
CA ALA A 23 -11.47 8.33 5.61
C ALA A 23 -10.60 9.24 4.73
N ILE A 24 -9.75 10.09 5.31
CA ILE A 24 -8.82 10.95 4.57
C ILE A 24 -7.79 10.12 3.79
N ALA A 25 -7.23 9.06 4.36
CA ALA A 25 -6.27 8.18 3.67
C ALA A 25 -6.92 7.44 2.49
N ILE A 26 -8.17 6.97 2.67
CA ILE A 26 -8.96 6.35 1.60
C ILE A 26 -9.30 7.38 0.51
N ILE A 27 -9.75 8.58 0.89
CA ILE A 27 -10.07 9.67 -0.04
C ILE A 27 -8.82 10.16 -0.77
N PHE A 28 -7.67 10.26 -0.07
CA PHE A 28 -6.39 10.62 -0.67
C PHE A 28 -5.89 9.52 -1.61
N SER A 29 -6.00 8.25 -1.25
CA SER A 29 -5.66 7.15 -2.17
C SER A 29 -6.56 7.16 -3.41
N VAL A 30 -7.87 7.34 -3.24
CA VAL A 30 -8.84 7.49 -4.34
C VAL A 30 -8.56 8.74 -5.18
N GLY A 31 -8.20 9.86 -4.55
CA GLY A 31 -7.91 11.15 -5.17
C GLY A 31 -6.56 11.21 -5.89
N SER A 32 -5.50 10.65 -5.31
CA SER A 32 -4.20 10.47 -5.96
C SER A 32 -4.29 9.51 -7.16
N CYS A 33 -5.27 8.62 -7.16
CA CYS A 33 -5.59 7.75 -8.30
C CYS A 33 -6.56 8.37 -9.30
N TRP A 34 -7.12 9.56 -9.00
CA TRP A 34 -7.90 10.36 -9.93
C TRP A 34 -6.96 11.16 -10.84
N ARG A 35 -6.25 10.47 -11.73
CA ARG A 35 -5.61 11.11 -12.89
C ARG A 35 -6.47 10.91 -14.15
N LEU A 36 -6.67 12.02 -14.85
CA LEU A 36 -7.46 12.22 -16.07
C LEU A 36 -6.91 11.43 -17.28
N ASP A 37 -7.00 10.10 -17.26
CA ASP A 37 -6.85 9.28 -18.46
C ASP A 37 -7.77 8.06 -18.41
N ASN A 38 -8.89 8.17 -19.12
CA ASN A 38 -10.05 7.26 -19.12
C ASN A 38 -9.79 5.85 -19.71
N VAL A 39 -8.53 5.50 -20.00
CA VAL A 39 -8.15 4.18 -20.57
C VAL A 39 -6.98 3.53 -19.80
N ARG A 40 -6.33 4.25 -18.86
CA ARG A 40 -5.26 3.74 -17.98
C ARG A 40 -5.63 3.86 -16.51
N THR A 41 -6.87 3.53 -16.17
CA THR A 41 -7.40 3.60 -14.80
C THR A 41 -6.69 2.58 -13.90
N LYS A 42 -5.52 2.94 -13.36
CA LYS A 42 -4.75 2.15 -12.37
C LYS A 42 -5.36 2.20 -10.96
N VAL A 43 -6.56 2.78 -10.84
CA VAL A 43 -7.37 2.79 -9.61
C VAL A 43 -7.51 1.37 -9.03
N TRP A 44 -7.56 0.33 -9.87
CA TRP A 44 -7.58 -1.06 -9.40
C TRP A 44 -6.31 -1.49 -8.66
N VAL A 45 -5.12 -1.09 -9.12
CA VAL A 45 -3.86 -1.47 -8.46
C VAL A 45 -3.75 -0.75 -7.12
N ALA A 46 -4.22 0.49 -7.05
CA ALA A 46 -4.29 1.23 -5.80
C ALA A 46 -5.34 0.71 -4.81
N LEU A 47 -6.52 0.37 -5.31
CA LEU A 47 -7.56 -0.25 -4.48
C LEU A 47 -7.08 -1.60 -3.92
N CYS A 48 -6.42 -2.41 -4.75
CA CYS A 48 -5.80 -3.66 -4.31
C CYS A 48 -4.69 -3.42 -3.28
N GLY A 49 -3.87 -2.37 -3.43
CA GLY A 49 -2.84 -2.02 -2.45
C GLY A 49 -3.41 -1.59 -1.10
N VAL A 50 -4.41 -0.70 -1.09
CA VAL A 50 -5.09 -0.29 0.16
C VAL A 50 -5.77 -1.48 0.83
N LEU A 51 -6.46 -2.34 0.07
CA LEU A 51 -7.06 -3.56 0.59
C LEU A 51 -6.02 -4.52 1.16
N SER A 52 -4.89 -4.69 0.48
CA SER A 52 -3.76 -5.52 0.93
C SER A 52 -3.22 -5.04 2.28
N THR A 53 -2.96 -3.75 2.41
CA THR A 53 -2.46 -3.15 3.65
C THR A 53 -3.49 -3.27 4.77
N GLY A 54 -4.78 -3.05 4.48
CA GLY A 54 -5.85 -3.24 5.46
C GLY A 54 -5.94 -4.69 5.96
N LEU A 55 -5.87 -5.68 5.06
CA LEU A 55 -5.84 -7.10 5.41
C LEU A 55 -4.60 -7.47 6.23
N ALA A 56 -3.44 -6.89 5.91
CA ALA A 56 -2.22 -7.10 6.67
C ALA A 56 -2.31 -6.57 8.10
N ILE A 57 -2.89 -5.38 8.30
CA ILE A 57 -3.13 -4.80 9.62
C ILE A 57 -4.09 -5.69 10.42
N VAL A 58 -5.22 -6.08 9.84
CA VAL A 58 -6.20 -6.96 10.50
C VAL A 58 -5.56 -8.30 10.87
N SER A 59 -4.71 -8.87 10.01
CA SER A 59 -4.04 -10.14 10.26
C SER A 59 -2.96 -10.03 11.34
N GLY A 60 -2.16 -8.96 11.34
CA GLY A 60 -1.12 -8.72 12.35
C GLY A 60 -1.70 -8.46 13.74
N PHE A 61 -2.72 -7.60 13.83
CA PHE A 61 -3.44 -7.35 15.08
C PHE A 61 -4.21 -8.59 15.53
N GLY A 62 -4.91 -9.26 14.60
CA GLY A 62 -5.69 -10.46 14.89
C GLY A 62 -4.81 -11.59 15.43
N ALA A 63 -3.64 -11.82 14.85
CA ALA A 63 -2.70 -12.84 15.32
C ALA A 63 -2.21 -12.58 16.76
N LEU A 64 -1.92 -11.32 17.10
CA LEU A 64 -1.47 -10.95 18.44
C LEU A 64 -2.59 -10.94 19.48
N LEU A 65 -3.81 -10.59 19.08
CA LEU A 65 -4.99 -10.71 19.94
C LEU A 65 -5.30 -12.19 20.25
N LEU A 66 -5.10 -13.10 19.29
CA LEU A 66 -5.21 -14.55 19.52
C LEU A 66 -4.11 -15.09 20.46
N LEU A 67 -2.97 -14.40 20.55
CA LEU A 67 -1.89 -14.71 21.49
C LEU A 67 -2.09 -14.04 22.87
N GLU A 68 -3.30 -13.52 23.14
CA GLU A 68 -3.72 -12.90 24.41
C GLU A 68 -2.87 -11.70 24.86
N GLN A 69 -2.25 -10.98 23.92
CA GLN A 69 -1.40 -9.84 24.27
C GLN A 69 -2.23 -8.60 24.65
N PRO A 70 -1.94 -7.90 25.77
CA PRO A 70 -2.78 -6.81 26.23
C PRO A 70 -2.85 -5.67 25.21
N PHE A 71 -4.07 -5.31 24.82
CA PHE A 71 -4.32 -4.18 23.93
C PHE A 71 -4.23 -2.87 24.71
N VAL A 72 -3.27 -2.02 24.33
CA VAL A 72 -3.02 -0.73 24.99
C VAL A 72 -3.54 0.40 24.12
N MET A 73 -4.04 1.49 24.71
CA MET A 73 -4.56 2.65 23.98
C MET A 73 -3.55 3.24 22.98
N THR A 74 -2.26 3.15 23.25
CA THR A 74 -1.21 3.58 22.31
C THR A 74 -1.15 2.71 21.06
N ALA A 75 -1.50 1.41 21.13
CA ALA A 75 -1.57 0.54 19.97
C ALA A 75 -2.73 0.90 19.02
N ALA A 76 -3.70 1.72 19.45
CA ALA A 76 -4.76 2.21 18.58
C ALA A 76 -4.23 3.16 17.47
N SER A 77 -3.05 3.77 17.65
CA SER A 77 -2.43 4.64 16.63
C SER A 77 -1.52 3.90 15.64
N CYS A 78 -1.07 2.69 15.98
CA CYS A 78 -0.27 1.84 15.09
C CYS A 78 -0.85 1.68 13.67
N PRO A 79 -2.17 1.48 13.47
CA PRO A 79 -2.72 1.25 12.14
C PRO A 79 -2.53 2.43 11.18
N PHE A 80 -2.52 3.67 11.68
CA PHE A 80 -2.23 4.85 10.86
C PHE A 80 -0.79 4.83 10.35
N MET A 81 0.16 4.49 11.23
CA MET A 81 1.56 4.33 10.85
C MET A 81 1.75 3.20 9.84
N LEU A 82 1.09 2.05 10.06
CA LEU A 82 1.14 0.88 9.16
C LEU A 82 0.54 1.16 7.79
N LEU A 83 -0.54 1.95 7.72
CA LEU A 83 -1.09 2.40 6.44
C LEU A 83 -0.07 3.23 5.65
N GLY A 84 0.68 4.12 6.32
CA GLY A 84 1.74 4.89 5.68
C GLY A 84 2.81 4.01 5.06
N ILE A 85 3.33 3.04 5.82
CA ILE A 85 4.36 2.09 5.35
C ILE A 85 3.84 1.26 4.16
N GLY A 86 2.65 0.68 4.27
CA GLY A 86 2.10 -0.14 3.19
C GLY A 86 1.75 0.65 1.92
N LEU A 87 1.37 1.92 2.04
CA LEU A 87 1.16 2.79 0.88
C LEU A 87 2.49 3.12 0.19
N ASP A 88 3.56 3.40 0.94
CA ASP A 88 4.89 3.66 0.39
C ASP A 88 5.39 2.48 -0.45
N ASP A 89 5.31 1.26 0.08
CA ASP A 89 5.66 0.01 -0.63
C ASP A 89 4.86 -0.15 -1.93
N MET A 90 3.56 0.14 -1.88
CA MET A 90 2.69 0.08 -3.05
C MET A 90 3.11 1.09 -4.12
N PHE A 91 3.42 2.34 -3.74
CA PHE A 91 3.87 3.37 -4.66
C PHE A 91 5.21 3.02 -5.31
N ILE A 92 6.16 2.48 -4.55
CA ILE A 92 7.46 2.02 -5.07
C ILE A 92 7.23 0.93 -6.13
N MET A 93 6.43 -0.09 -5.81
CA MET A 93 6.20 -1.20 -6.74
C MET A 93 5.48 -0.75 -8.02
N VAL A 94 4.48 0.13 -7.90
CA VAL A 94 3.78 0.73 -9.04
C VAL A 94 4.69 1.63 -9.88
N SER A 95 5.59 2.37 -9.25
CA SER A 95 6.57 3.23 -9.93
C SER A 95 7.56 2.40 -10.75
N CYS A 96 8.12 1.33 -10.19
CA CYS A 96 8.98 0.41 -10.94
C CYS A 96 8.24 -0.26 -12.09
N TRP A 97 6.98 -0.69 -11.88
CA TRP A 97 6.16 -1.25 -12.97
C TRP A 97 5.95 -0.24 -14.11
N GLN A 98 5.82 1.05 -13.80
CA GLN A 98 5.67 2.12 -14.79
C GLN A 98 6.92 2.36 -15.64
N ARG A 99 8.10 2.07 -15.11
CA ARG A 99 9.37 2.22 -15.83
C ARG A 99 9.62 1.08 -16.82
N THR A 100 8.96 -0.07 -16.66
CA THR A 100 9.07 -1.20 -17.60
C THR A 100 8.41 -0.90 -18.95
N ARG A 101 8.95 -1.49 -20.02
CA ARG A 101 8.41 -1.32 -21.37
C ARG A 101 7.11 -2.13 -21.51
N VAL A 102 6.07 -1.48 -22.03
CA VAL A 102 4.73 -2.09 -22.18
C VAL A 102 4.69 -3.22 -23.22
N LEU A 103 5.66 -3.25 -24.14
CA LEU A 103 5.74 -4.21 -25.24
C LEU A 103 6.29 -5.58 -24.81
N ASP A 104 6.93 -5.67 -23.64
CA ASP A 104 7.52 -6.92 -23.16
C ASP A 104 6.46 -7.84 -22.54
N SER A 105 6.74 -9.15 -22.53
CA SER A 105 5.85 -10.13 -21.92
C SER A 105 5.62 -9.83 -20.44
N VAL A 106 4.40 -10.03 -19.96
CA VAL A 106 4.01 -9.83 -18.55
C VAL A 106 4.99 -10.46 -17.54
N PRO A 107 5.43 -11.73 -17.69
CA PRO A 107 6.38 -12.32 -16.76
C PRO A 107 7.76 -11.64 -16.79
N SER A 108 8.22 -11.18 -17.96
CA SER A 108 9.49 -10.44 -18.07
C SER A 108 9.40 -9.09 -17.36
N ARG A 109 8.31 -8.34 -17.58
CA ARG A 109 8.06 -7.05 -16.91
C ARG A 109 7.96 -7.22 -15.40
N LEU A 110 7.30 -8.27 -14.93
CA LEU A 110 7.18 -8.57 -13.50
C LEU A 110 8.54 -8.90 -12.90
N SER A 111 9.33 -9.76 -13.55
CA SER A 111 10.69 -10.08 -13.09
C SER A 111 11.56 -8.83 -12.96
N GLN A 112 11.53 -7.93 -13.96
CA GLN A 112 12.31 -6.69 -13.92
C GLN A 112 11.81 -5.72 -12.84
N THR A 113 10.49 -5.62 -12.66
CA THR A 113 9.91 -4.81 -11.59
C THR A 113 10.33 -5.33 -10.23
N TYR A 114 10.28 -6.64 -10.03
CA TYR A 114 10.67 -7.28 -8.77
C TYR A 114 12.15 -7.15 -8.47
N SER A 115 13.03 -7.25 -9.47
CA SER A 115 14.47 -7.13 -9.24
C SER A 115 14.88 -5.78 -8.64
N GLU A 116 14.12 -4.72 -8.90
CA GLU A 116 14.36 -3.39 -8.33
C GLU A 116 13.45 -3.10 -7.12
N ALA A 117 12.13 -3.24 -7.28
CA ALA A 117 11.17 -2.87 -6.26
C ALA A 117 11.23 -3.77 -5.03
N ALA A 118 11.34 -5.10 -5.23
CA ALA A 118 11.31 -6.03 -4.09
C ALA A 118 12.54 -5.88 -3.21
N VAL A 119 13.70 -5.53 -3.79
CA VAL A 119 14.93 -5.26 -3.02
C VAL A 119 14.74 -4.01 -2.15
N SER A 120 14.23 -2.92 -2.74
CA SER A 120 13.93 -1.68 -2.01
C SER A 120 12.96 -1.92 -0.86
N ILE A 121 11.83 -2.57 -1.13
CA ILE A 121 10.79 -2.86 -0.14
C ILE A 121 11.32 -3.77 0.97
N THR A 122 12.13 -4.79 0.63
CA THR A 122 12.71 -5.69 1.63
C THR A 122 13.66 -4.96 2.56
N ILE A 123 14.48 -4.03 2.05
CA ILE A 123 15.41 -3.25 2.89
C ILE A 123 14.63 -2.35 3.85
N THR A 124 13.62 -1.62 3.35
CA THR A 124 12.77 -0.76 4.19
C THR A 124 12.03 -1.58 5.24
N SER A 125 11.29 -2.62 4.84
CA SER A 125 10.53 -3.49 5.74
C SER A 125 11.40 -4.18 6.79
N LEU A 126 12.60 -4.65 6.41
CA LEU A 126 13.54 -5.26 7.34
C LEU A 126 14.04 -4.24 8.36
N THR A 127 14.37 -3.03 7.92
CA THR A 127 14.83 -1.95 8.81
C THR A 127 13.72 -1.53 9.77
N ASP A 128 12.48 -1.39 9.28
CA ASP A 128 11.32 -1.06 10.10
C ASP A 128 11.01 -2.16 11.13
N ALA A 129 11.03 -3.43 10.70
CA ALA A 129 10.85 -4.56 11.60
C ALA A 129 11.93 -4.58 12.69
N LEU A 130 13.21 -4.43 12.32
CA LEU A 130 14.30 -4.37 13.28
C LEU A 130 14.18 -3.18 14.24
N ALA A 131 13.83 -1.99 13.74
CA ALA A 131 13.63 -0.80 14.56
C ALA A 131 12.49 -0.99 15.57
N LEU A 132 11.37 -1.59 15.15
CA LEU A 132 10.23 -1.89 16.01
C LEU A 132 10.56 -2.99 17.03
N PHE A 133 11.25 -4.06 16.63
CA PHE A 133 11.69 -5.09 17.56
C PHE A 133 12.74 -4.58 18.56
N LEU A 134 13.63 -3.67 18.16
CA LEU A 134 14.52 -2.98 19.10
C LEU A 134 13.74 -2.06 20.06
N GLY A 135 12.67 -1.42 19.57
CA GLY A 135 11.76 -0.63 20.39
C GLY A 135 11.06 -1.43 21.50
N TYR A 136 10.90 -2.75 21.33
CA TYR A 136 10.39 -3.64 22.37
C TYR A 136 11.32 -3.73 23.60
N MET A 137 12.62 -3.45 23.48
CA MET A 137 13.55 -3.43 24.62
C MET A 137 13.36 -2.20 25.52
N SER A 138 12.47 -1.26 25.16
CA SER A 138 12.19 -0.06 25.94
C SER A 138 11.64 -0.38 27.33
N PRO A 139 12.01 0.36 28.39
CA PRO A 139 11.52 0.13 29.75
C PRO A 139 10.04 0.47 29.96
N PHE A 140 9.37 1.10 28.98
CA PHE A 140 7.97 1.50 29.07
C PHE A 140 7.04 0.44 28.47
N GLY A 141 6.25 -0.26 29.30
CA GLY A 141 5.37 -1.35 28.86
C GLY A 141 4.33 -0.97 27.78
N SER A 142 3.88 0.29 27.75
CA SER A 142 2.99 0.78 26.68
C SER A 142 3.68 0.79 25.31
N VAL A 143 4.96 1.20 25.28
CA VAL A 143 5.79 1.24 24.07
C VAL A 143 6.15 -0.18 23.64
N GLN A 144 6.44 -1.08 24.59
CA GLN A 144 6.71 -2.49 24.29
C GLN A 144 5.55 -3.14 23.52
N SER A 145 4.32 -2.96 24.03
CA SER A 145 3.13 -3.50 23.38
C SER A 145 2.92 -2.86 22.01
N PHE A 146 3.03 -1.53 21.88
CA PHE A 146 2.95 -0.83 20.60
C PHE A 146 3.95 -1.37 19.57
N CYS A 147 5.22 -1.49 19.95
CA CYS A 147 6.29 -1.97 19.10
C CYS A 147 6.10 -3.43 18.67
N LEU A 148 5.58 -4.28 19.56
CA LEU A 148 5.25 -5.67 19.23
C LEU A 148 4.11 -5.74 18.20
N TYR A 149 3.01 -5.00 18.42
CA TYR A 149 1.88 -4.91 17.49
C TYR A 149 2.28 -4.36 16.13
N ALA A 150 3.07 -3.30 16.10
CA ALA A 150 3.59 -2.72 14.87
C ALA A 150 4.55 -3.69 14.16
N GLY A 151 5.50 -4.32 14.86
CA GLY A 151 6.51 -5.20 14.26
C GLY A 151 5.92 -6.43 13.57
N PHE A 152 4.97 -7.11 14.21
CA PHE A 152 4.24 -8.22 13.58
C PHE A 152 3.41 -7.73 12.38
N SER A 153 2.72 -6.60 12.52
CA SER A 153 1.91 -6.05 11.43
C SER A 153 2.75 -5.61 10.22
N VAL A 154 3.94 -5.03 10.42
CA VAL A 154 4.90 -4.72 9.35
C VAL A 154 5.36 -6.00 8.64
N SER A 155 5.62 -7.07 9.40
CA SER A 155 6.01 -8.36 8.83
C SER A 155 4.91 -8.94 7.92
N PHE A 156 3.65 -8.88 8.36
CA PHE A 156 2.52 -9.26 7.51
C PHE A 156 2.37 -8.30 6.32
N CYS A 157 2.53 -6.99 6.51
CA CYS A 157 2.47 -6.00 5.45
C CYS A 157 3.47 -6.31 4.34
N TYR A 158 4.72 -6.63 4.69
CA TYR A 158 5.74 -7.08 3.74
C TYR A 158 5.31 -8.33 2.96
N LEU A 159 4.79 -9.36 3.64
CA LEU A 159 4.33 -10.59 2.99
C LEU A 159 3.19 -10.32 1.99
N TYR A 160 2.20 -9.52 2.38
CA TYR A 160 1.08 -9.16 1.52
C TYR A 160 1.51 -8.23 0.37
N SER A 161 2.42 -7.28 0.61
CA SER A 161 3.01 -6.42 -0.43
C SER A 161 3.74 -7.26 -1.48
N ILE A 162 4.53 -8.26 -1.10
CA ILE A 162 5.26 -9.09 -2.07
C ILE A 162 4.37 -10.12 -2.77
N THR A 163 3.41 -10.73 -2.08
CA THR A 163 2.59 -11.82 -2.66
C THR A 163 1.30 -11.32 -3.31
N PHE A 164 0.47 -10.60 -2.55
CA PHE A 164 -0.86 -10.17 -2.98
C PHE A 164 -0.78 -9.03 -4.00
N LEU A 165 -0.01 -7.97 -3.71
CA LEU A 165 0.18 -6.87 -4.66
C LEU A 165 0.85 -7.36 -5.96
N GLY A 166 1.81 -8.27 -5.81
CA GLY A 166 2.47 -8.97 -6.91
C GLY A 166 1.52 -9.71 -7.83
N ALA A 167 0.67 -10.56 -7.25
CA ALA A 167 -0.35 -11.30 -7.97
C ALA A 167 -1.34 -10.36 -8.67
N CYS A 168 -1.78 -9.30 -7.97
CA CYS A 168 -2.65 -8.27 -8.56
C CYS A 168 -1.99 -7.56 -9.75
N MET A 169 -0.69 -7.26 -9.68
CA MET A 169 0.06 -6.67 -10.80
C MET A 169 0.26 -7.64 -11.96
N ALA A 170 0.55 -8.91 -11.69
CA ALA A 170 0.65 -9.94 -12.72
C ALA A 170 -0.68 -10.08 -13.49
N LEU A 171 -1.79 -10.15 -12.76
CA LEU A 171 -3.14 -10.20 -13.35
C LEU A 171 -3.46 -8.93 -14.13
N ASN A 172 -3.10 -7.75 -13.62
CA ASN A 172 -3.31 -6.50 -14.32
C ASN A 172 -2.46 -6.42 -15.61
N GLY A 173 -1.22 -6.91 -15.59
CA GLY A 173 -0.37 -7.01 -16.78
C GLY A 173 -0.93 -7.96 -17.83
N GLN A 174 -1.50 -9.10 -17.43
CA GLN A 174 -2.19 -10.02 -18.35
C GLN A 174 -3.44 -9.38 -18.97
N ARG A 175 -4.20 -8.60 -18.19
CA ARG A 175 -5.35 -7.84 -18.67
C ARG A 175 -4.96 -6.74 -19.66
N GLU A 176 -3.87 -6.03 -19.37
CA GLU A 176 -3.29 -5.01 -20.25
C GLU A 176 -2.81 -5.61 -21.59
N ALA A 177 -2.18 -6.79 -21.55
CA ALA A 177 -1.76 -7.54 -22.74
C ALA A 177 -2.94 -8.12 -23.54
N GLY A 178 -4.04 -8.46 -22.86
CA GLY A 178 -5.27 -9.00 -23.44
C GLY A 178 -6.27 -7.95 -23.93
N ASN A 179 -6.02 -6.66 -23.68
CA ASN A 179 -6.85 -5.51 -24.04
C ASN A 179 -8.35 -5.74 -23.68
N GLN A 180 -8.62 -6.36 -22.53
CA GLN A 180 -9.97 -6.76 -22.12
C GLN A 180 -10.71 -5.63 -21.38
N HIS A 181 -12.02 -5.50 -21.60
CA HIS A 181 -12.81 -4.37 -21.09
C HIS A 181 -13.05 -4.44 -19.56
N TRP A 182 -13.16 -3.28 -18.93
CA TRP A 182 -13.10 -3.02 -17.48
C TRP A 182 -14.11 -3.77 -16.59
N PHE A 183 -15.21 -4.32 -17.12
CA PHE A 183 -16.30 -4.88 -16.31
C PHE A 183 -16.60 -6.37 -16.54
N THR A 184 -16.11 -6.94 -17.64
CA THR A 184 -16.50 -8.30 -18.05
C THR A 184 -15.28 -8.98 -18.64
N CYS A 185 -14.99 -10.18 -18.17
CA CYS A 185 -13.83 -11.00 -18.56
C CYS A 185 -13.95 -11.49 -20.02
N ILE A 186 -13.97 -10.59 -21.00
CA ILE A 186 -14.07 -10.88 -22.45
C ILE A 186 -13.04 -10.01 -23.21
N LYS A 187 -12.35 -10.61 -24.19
CA LYS A 187 -11.25 -10.00 -24.96
C LYS A 187 -11.74 -8.88 -25.88
N CYS A 188 -11.08 -7.71 -25.86
CA CYS A 188 -11.31 -6.65 -26.85
C CYS A 188 -10.14 -6.62 -27.84
N LEU A 189 -10.45 -6.65 -29.14
CA LEU A 189 -9.49 -6.77 -30.23
C LEU A 189 -8.71 -5.46 -30.44
N LYS A 190 -7.38 -5.58 -30.67
CA LYS A 190 -6.44 -4.54 -31.10
C LYS A 190 -6.96 -3.77 -32.33
N ILE A 191 -6.68 -2.46 -32.44
CA ILE A 191 -6.30 -1.71 -33.66
C ILE A 191 -6.28 -0.20 -33.25
N CYS A 192 -5.21 0.55 -33.58
CA CYS A 192 -5.14 2.02 -33.78
C CYS A 192 -4.11 2.84 -32.96
N LEU A 193 -3.83 2.59 -31.68
CA LEU A 193 -3.18 3.61 -30.81
C LEU A 193 -1.63 3.65 -30.76
N GLN A 194 -0.91 2.94 -31.63
CA GLN A 194 0.56 3.05 -31.72
C GLN A 194 1.05 4.34 -32.40
N VAL A 195 0.18 5.10 -33.09
CA VAL A 195 0.59 6.22 -33.97
C VAL A 195 0.71 7.58 -33.25
N ILE A 196 0.01 7.81 -32.14
CA ILE A 196 -0.06 9.14 -31.48
C ILE A 196 1.03 9.33 -30.41
N GLN A 197 1.61 8.24 -29.88
CA GLN A 197 2.63 8.26 -28.82
C GLN A 197 3.95 8.95 -29.22
N LYS A 198 4.24 9.11 -30.51
CA LYS A 198 5.48 9.76 -30.99
C LYS A 198 5.42 11.29 -30.97
N HIS A 199 4.23 11.90 -31.05
CA HIS A 199 4.10 13.36 -31.17
C HIS A 199 3.99 14.09 -29.81
N LEU A 200 3.53 13.43 -28.74
CA LEU A 200 3.29 14.09 -27.45
C LEU A 200 4.46 14.01 -26.45
N ALA A 201 5.46 13.15 -26.71
CA ALA A 201 6.67 13.03 -25.89
C ALA A 201 7.48 14.35 -25.83
N PHE A 202 7.29 15.25 -26.80
CA PHE A 202 7.96 16.56 -26.84
C PHE A 202 7.30 17.62 -25.94
N ALA A 203 6.02 17.49 -25.59
CA ALA A 203 5.31 18.51 -24.80
C ALA A 203 5.46 18.33 -23.28
N ALA A 204 5.67 17.09 -22.82
CA ALA A 204 5.70 16.77 -21.39
C ALA A 204 7.05 17.08 -20.69
N LEU A 205 8.14 17.27 -21.45
CA LEU A 205 9.43 17.67 -20.88
C LEU A 205 9.42 19.10 -20.30
N GLY A 206 8.47 19.96 -20.71
CA GLY A 206 8.43 21.36 -20.29
C GLY A 206 7.85 21.63 -18.91
N VAL A 207 7.09 20.69 -18.32
CA VAL A 207 6.31 20.97 -17.08
C VAL A 207 7.00 20.47 -15.81
N VAL A 208 7.95 19.53 -15.92
CA VAL A 208 8.68 18.97 -14.76
C VAL A 208 9.91 19.81 -14.35
N ILE A 209 10.29 20.83 -15.13
CA ILE A 209 11.45 21.69 -14.84
C ILE A 209 11.06 22.97 -14.04
N ILE A 210 9.77 23.21 -13.78
CA ILE A 210 9.30 24.48 -13.16
C ILE A 210 8.64 24.27 -11.78
N ALA A 211 8.85 23.13 -11.12
CA ALA A 211 8.45 22.92 -9.72
C ALA A 211 9.63 22.47 -8.87
#